data_AF-H5YI04-F1
#
_entry.id   AF-H5YI04-F1
#
_cell.length_a   1.000
_cell.length_b   1.000
_cell.length_c   1.000
_cell.angle_alpha   90.00
_cell.angle_beta   90.00
_cell.angle_gamma   90.00
#
_symmetry.space_group_name_H-M   'P 1'
#
loop_
_entity.id
_entity.type
_entity.pdbx_description
1 polymer ?
#
loop_
_entity_poly.entity_id
_entity_poly.type
_entity_poly.pdbx_seq_one_letter_code
_entity_poly.pdbx_strand_id
1 'polypeptide(L)'
;MSGLLGPLDSEGRVPPSQQTRVAAFLISAHGALARQFALALPAKFEAGWQTELNAQLYRESEIVSLLMRATTWVPDLALGYMAVSWEAAWLPAPNEGIADRSLWQAVHLATLAHAIHAGIRPAALLPLEANPNDPFVMALRRIEFESGRLLQAQILFLKGPDLLPFRDTVSTVLESRHTELRKLWHDTLASLGIVCE
;
A
#
# COMPACT_ATOMS: atom_id res chain seq x y z
N MET A 1 -10.67 -17.27 16.26
CA MET A 1 -10.45 -16.47 15.04
C MET A 1 -9.04 -16.76 14.56
N SER A 2 -8.81 -16.86 13.25
CA SER A 2 -7.50 -17.21 12.67
C SER A 2 -6.64 -15.94 12.53
N GLY A 3 -5.32 -16.04 12.69
CA GLY A 3 -4.38 -14.95 12.36
C GLY A 3 -4.00 -14.91 10.86
N LEU A 4 -4.45 -15.90 10.09
CA LEU A 4 -4.05 -16.13 8.69
C LEU A 4 -5.28 -16.31 7.79
N LEU A 5 -5.07 -16.13 6.48
CA LEU A 5 -6.06 -16.43 5.44
C LEU A 5 -6.45 -17.92 5.47
N GLY A 6 -7.69 -18.23 5.10
CA GLY A 6 -8.24 -19.59 5.08
C GLY A 6 -9.57 -19.74 5.83
N PRO A 7 -10.07 -20.98 6.02
CA PRO A 7 -9.40 -22.24 5.68
C PRO A 7 -9.13 -22.38 4.18
N LEU A 8 -8.03 -23.03 3.83
CA LEU A 8 -7.68 -23.30 2.43
C LEU A 8 -8.63 -24.34 1.82
N ASP A 9 -8.81 -24.29 0.50
CA ASP A 9 -9.53 -25.33 -0.22
C ASP A 9 -8.68 -26.62 -0.39
N SER A 10 -9.25 -27.64 -1.03
CA SER A 10 -8.56 -28.93 -1.26
C SER A 10 -7.30 -28.82 -2.12
N GLU A 11 -7.12 -27.72 -2.86
CA GLU A 11 -5.94 -27.44 -3.68
C GLU A 11 -4.95 -26.50 -2.96
N GLY A 12 -5.19 -26.18 -1.69
CA GLY A 12 -4.35 -25.29 -0.90
C GLY A 12 -4.51 -23.81 -1.26
N ARG A 13 -5.63 -23.41 -1.87
CA ARG A 13 -5.89 -22.02 -2.27
C ARG A 13 -6.64 -21.25 -1.21
N VAL A 14 -6.37 -19.95 -1.14
CA VAL A 14 -7.13 -19.01 -0.30
C VAL A 14 -8.56 -18.88 -0.86
N PRO A 15 -9.63 -18.88 -0.03
CA PRO A 15 -11.00 -18.74 -0.52
C PRO A 15 -11.20 -17.47 -1.37
N PRO A 16 -11.94 -17.55 -2.50
CA PRO A 16 -12.12 -16.41 -3.41
C PRO A 16 -12.66 -15.14 -2.74
N SER A 17 -13.55 -15.26 -1.75
CA SER A 17 -14.06 -14.10 -1.00
C SER A 17 -12.96 -13.36 -0.24
N GLN A 18 -11.99 -14.09 0.32
CA GLN A 18 -10.85 -13.48 1.01
C GLN A 18 -9.85 -12.90 0.02
N GLN A 19 -9.62 -13.58 -1.11
CA GLN A 19 -8.79 -13.05 -2.19
C GLN A 19 -9.34 -11.70 -2.68
N THR A 20 -10.65 -11.64 -2.98
CA THR A 20 -11.34 -10.43 -3.42
C THR A 20 -11.08 -9.24 -2.50
N ARG A 21 -11.28 -9.37 -1.18
CA ARG A 21 -11.12 -8.21 -0.28
C ARG A 21 -9.68 -7.79 -0.08
N VAL A 22 -8.76 -8.75 0.09
CA VAL A 22 -7.32 -8.45 0.20
C VAL A 22 -6.84 -7.77 -1.08
N ALA A 23 -7.16 -8.33 -2.25
CA ALA A 23 -6.80 -7.74 -3.52
C ALA A 23 -7.40 -6.35 -3.71
N ALA A 24 -8.68 -6.15 -3.36
CA ALA A 24 -9.34 -4.85 -3.48
C ALA A 24 -8.67 -3.79 -2.61
N PHE A 25 -8.33 -4.11 -1.35
CA PHE A 25 -7.62 -3.18 -0.47
C PHE A 25 -6.23 -2.83 -1.03
N LEU A 26 -5.45 -3.84 -1.43
CA LEU A 26 -4.12 -3.62 -2.01
C LEU A 26 -4.19 -2.82 -3.32
N ILE A 27 -5.16 -3.11 -4.19
CA ILE A 27 -5.38 -2.33 -5.43
C ILE A 27 -5.77 -0.90 -5.10
N SER A 28 -6.58 -0.66 -4.06
CA SER A 28 -6.94 0.70 -3.63
C SER A 28 -5.69 1.46 -3.16
N ALA A 29 -4.89 0.87 -2.27
CA ALA A 29 -3.67 1.48 -1.74
C ALA A 29 -2.61 1.75 -2.82
N HIS A 30 -2.19 0.70 -3.55
CA HIS A 30 -1.18 0.82 -4.61
C HIS A 30 -1.70 1.64 -5.81
N GLY A 31 -2.99 1.53 -6.12
CA GLY A 31 -3.63 2.35 -7.15
C GLY A 31 -3.66 3.83 -6.78
N ALA A 32 -3.86 4.17 -5.50
CA ALA A 32 -3.78 5.56 -5.05
C ALA A 32 -2.36 6.11 -5.19
N LEU A 33 -1.33 5.33 -4.81
CA LEU A 33 0.06 5.71 -5.06
C LEU A 33 0.33 5.94 -6.55
N ALA A 34 -0.08 5.01 -7.42
CA ALA A 34 0.06 5.17 -8.87
C ALA A 34 -0.60 6.46 -9.38
N ARG A 35 -1.84 6.74 -8.95
CA ARG A 35 -2.55 7.99 -9.32
C ARG A 35 -1.79 9.23 -8.86
N GLN A 36 -1.30 9.24 -7.62
CA GLN A 36 -0.61 10.40 -7.09
C GLN A 36 0.79 10.61 -7.72
N PHE A 37 1.54 9.53 -7.97
CA PHE A 37 2.80 9.62 -8.71
C PHE A 37 2.56 10.13 -10.13
N ALA A 38 1.52 9.65 -10.82
CA ALA A 38 1.16 10.14 -12.15
C ALA A 38 0.81 11.64 -12.14
N LEU A 39 0.08 12.11 -11.12
CA LEU A 39 -0.22 13.54 -10.95
C LEU A 39 1.02 14.38 -10.63
N ALA A 40 2.03 13.80 -9.97
CA ALA A 40 3.27 14.48 -9.64
C ALA A 40 4.28 14.51 -10.79
N LEU A 41 4.20 13.61 -11.77
CA LEU A 41 5.13 13.54 -12.90
C LEU A 41 5.40 14.87 -13.61
N PRO A 42 4.42 15.77 -13.84
CA PRO A 42 4.67 17.04 -14.53
C PRO A 42 5.42 18.07 -13.68
N ALA A 43 5.51 17.87 -12.36
CA ALA A 43 6.23 18.78 -11.49
C ALA A 43 7.74 18.69 -11.75
N LYS A 44 8.43 19.83 -11.65
CA LYS A 44 9.88 19.88 -11.80
C LYS A 44 10.54 19.45 -10.51
N PHE A 45 11.06 18.24 -10.51
CA PHE A 45 11.88 17.72 -9.44
C PHE A 45 13.35 17.61 -9.86
N GLU A 46 14.24 17.54 -8.89
CA GLU A 46 15.63 17.16 -9.11
C GLU A 46 15.70 15.82 -9.87
N ALA A 47 16.65 15.70 -10.80
CA ALA A 47 16.66 14.60 -11.79
C ALA A 47 16.60 13.20 -11.16
N GLY A 48 17.27 13.00 -10.02
CA GLY A 48 17.23 11.73 -9.27
C GLY A 48 15.84 11.40 -8.73
N TRP A 49 15.11 12.40 -8.23
CA TRP A 49 13.74 12.20 -7.75
C TRP A 49 12.77 11.97 -8.91
N GLN A 50 12.97 12.64 -10.04
CA GLN A 50 12.18 12.38 -11.26
C GLN A 50 12.33 10.93 -11.74
N THR A 51 13.53 10.37 -11.74
CA THR A 51 13.76 8.95 -12.09
C THR A 51 13.06 8.01 -11.12
N GLU A 52 13.16 8.28 -9.82
CA GLU A 52 12.52 7.46 -8.80
C GLU A 52 10.99 7.49 -8.92
N LEU A 53 10.38 8.67 -9.11
CA LEU A 53 8.94 8.82 -9.33
C LEU A 53 8.43 7.98 -10.51
N ASN A 54 9.17 7.96 -11.63
CA ASN A 54 8.80 7.14 -12.80
C ASN A 54 8.88 5.65 -12.49
N ALA A 55 9.94 5.22 -11.81
CA ALA A 55 10.11 3.82 -11.42
C ALA A 55 8.99 3.37 -10.48
N GLN A 56 8.64 4.20 -9.49
CA GLN A 56 7.55 3.90 -8.55
C GLN A 56 6.20 3.83 -9.24
N LEU A 57 5.85 4.82 -10.08
CA LEU A 57 4.61 4.78 -10.84
C LEU A 57 4.43 3.47 -11.62
N TYR A 58 5.48 3.02 -12.33
CA TYR A 58 5.42 1.79 -13.09
C TYR A 58 5.21 0.57 -12.19
N ARG A 59 5.94 0.50 -11.06
CA ARG A 59 5.82 -0.61 -10.11
C ARG A 59 4.46 -0.67 -9.43
N GLU A 60 3.91 0.46 -9.01
CA GLU A 60 2.56 0.52 -8.45
C GLU A 60 1.51 0.03 -9.46
N SER A 61 1.64 0.46 -10.72
CA SER A 61 0.74 0.03 -11.81
C SER A 61 0.88 -1.47 -12.13
N GLU A 62 2.10 -2.01 -12.05
CA GLU A 62 2.37 -3.44 -12.21
C GLU A 62 1.73 -4.26 -11.10
N ILE A 63 1.84 -3.82 -9.83
CA ILE A 63 1.19 -4.45 -8.68
C ILE A 63 -0.32 -4.51 -8.86
N VAL A 64 -0.95 -3.40 -9.24
CA VAL A 64 -2.39 -3.34 -9.53
C VAL A 64 -2.76 -4.34 -10.62
N SER A 65 -2.03 -4.31 -11.74
CA SER A 65 -2.28 -5.21 -12.88
C SER A 65 -2.09 -6.69 -12.52
N LEU A 66 -1.11 -7.00 -11.67
CA LEU A 66 -0.84 -8.34 -11.17
C LEU A 66 -2.02 -8.84 -10.32
N LEU A 67 -2.47 -8.05 -9.35
CA LEU A 67 -3.60 -8.42 -8.48
C LEU A 67 -4.90 -8.59 -9.27
N MET A 68 -5.17 -7.72 -10.24
CA MET A 68 -6.35 -7.85 -11.10
C MET A 68 -6.40 -9.20 -11.82
N ARG A 69 -5.24 -9.72 -12.25
CA ARG A 69 -5.14 -11.01 -12.98
C ARG A 69 -5.02 -12.23 -12.06
N ALA A 70 -4.34 -12.10 -10.94
CA ALA A 70 -4.04 -13.22 -10.05
C ALA A 70 -5.20 -13.59 -9.12
N THR A 71 -6.14 -12.66 -8.90
CA THR A 71 -7.24 -12.81 -7.95
C THR A 71 -8.42 -13.54 -8.59
N THR A 72 -8.96 -14.54 -7.88
CA THR A 72 -10.26 -15.13 -8.22
C THR A 72 -11.37 -14.24 -7.69
N TRP A 73 -11.87 -13.34 -8.54
CA TRP A 73 -12.88 -12.36 -8.14
C TRP A 73 -14.27 -12.98 -7.95
N VAL A 74 -14.87 -12.66 -6.81
CA VAL A 74 -16.29 -12.91 -6.52
C VAL A 74 -16.99 -11.61 -6.12
N PRO A 75 -18.29 -11.44 -6.43
CA PRO A 75 -19.04 -10.27 -5.98
C PRO A 75 -19.04 -10.13 -4.46
N ASP A 76 -18.80 -8.90 -3.99
CA ASP A 76 -18.83 -8.58 -2.57
C ASP A 76 -19.40 -7.17 -2.36
N LEU A 77 -20.65 -7.10 -1.90
CA LEU A 77 -21.34 -5.83 -1.71
C LEU A 77 -20.75 -4.99 -0.57
N ALA A 78 -20.10 -5.63 0.42
CA ALA A 78 -19.47 -4.91 1.53
C ALA A 78 -18.29 -4.05 1.06
N LEU A 79 -17.64 -4.45 -0.05
CA LEU A 79 -16.54 -3.68 -0.63
C LEU A 79 -16.92 -2.26 -1.01
N GLY A 80 -18.16 -2.02 -1.45
CA GLY A 80 -18.59 -0.68 -1.84
C GLY A 80 -18.43 0.34 -0.70
N TYR A 81 -18.86 -0.02 0.50
CA TYR A 81 -18.72 0.82 1.68
C TYR A 81 -17.26 0.91 2.16
N MET A 82 -16.54 -0.23 2.18
CA MET A 82 -15.14 -0.25 2.63
C MET A 82 -14.24 0.59 1.71
N ALA A 83 -14.40 0.47 0.40
CA ALA A 83 -13.62 1.22 -0.58
C ALA A 83 -13.77 2.73 -0.45
N VAL A 84 -14.95 3.23 -0.09
CA VAL A 84 -15.15 4.67 0.19
C VAL A 84 -14.25 5.13 1.34
N SER A 85 -14.16 4.35 2.42
CA SER A 85 -13.30 4.69 3.56
C SER A 85 -11.81 4.65 3.21
N TRP A 86 -11.40 3.70 2.36
CA TRP A 86 -10.02 3.58 1.89
C TRP A 86 -9.65 4.77 1.01
N GLU A 87 -10.45 5.04 -0.02
CA GLU A 87 -10.18 6.12 -0.98
C GLU A 87 -10.15 7.50 -0.32
N ALA A 88 -10.97 7.72 0.71
CA ALA A 88 -10.91 8.94 1.52
C ALA A 88 -9.58 9.11 2.27
N ALA A 89 -9.04 8.02 2.84
CA ALA A 89 -7.76 8.05 3.54
C ALA A 89 -6.57 8.31 2.61
N TRP A 90 -6.67 7.91 1.34
CA TRP A 90 -5.62 8.16 0.36
C TRP A 90 -5.57 9.61 -0.14
N LEU A 91 -6.48 10.49 0.29
CA LEU A 91 -6.43 11.88 -0.12
C LEU A 91 -5.21 12.61 0.47
N PRO A 92 -4.68 13.62 -0.23
CA PRO A 92 -3.60 14.44 0.29
C PRO A 92 -3.93 15.07 1.64
N ALA A 93 -2.99 14.98 2.57
CA ALA A 93 -3.14 15.61 3.88
C ALA A 93 -3.07 17.14 3.74
N PRO A 94 -3.75 17.90 4.62
CA PRO A 94 -3.53 19.35 4.73
C PRO A 94 -2.05 19.66 4.99
N ASN A 95 -1.55 20.76 4.44
CA ASN A 95 -0.16 21.19 4.64
C ASN A 95 0.02 21.79 6.04
N GLU A 96 0.83 21.12 6.88
CA GLU A 96 1.11 21.51 8.26
C GLU A 96 2.53 22.07 8.43
N GLY A 97 2.82 23.19 7.77
CA GLY A 97 3.99 24.00 8.10
C GLY A 97 5.17 23.94 7.12
N ILE A 98 5.02 23.28 5.95
CA ILE A 98 6.01 23.35 4.86
C ILE A 98 5.49 24.31 3.78
N ALA A 99 5.96 25.56 3.78
CA ALA A 99 5.46 26.57 2.84
C ALA A 99 5.73 26.25 1.35
N ASP A 100 6.83 25.56 1.06
CA ASP A 100 7.14 25.08 -0.29
C ASP A 100 6.19 23.93 -0.67
N ARG A 101 5.31 24.22 -1.64
CA ARG A 101 4.31 23.26 -2.13
C ARG A 101 4.94 22.04 -2.79
N SER A 102 6.06 22.21 -3.48
CA SER A 102 6.74 21.10 -4.18
C SER A 102 7.40 20.16 -3.19
N LEU A 103 8.06 20.72 -2.17
CA LEU A 103 8.62 19.95 -1.06
C LEU A 103 7.53 19.25 -0.26
N TRP A 104 6.43 19.95 0.05
CA TRP A 104 5.27 19.35 0.72
C TRP A 104 4.70 18.18 -0.08
N GLN A 105 4.54 18.33 -1.40
CA GLN A 105 4.04 17.24 -2.26
C GLN A 105 4.98 16.03 -2.23
N ALA A 106 6.29 16.24 -2.28
CA ALA A 106 7.28 15.16 -2.19
C ALA A 106 7.25 14.46 -0.82
N VAL A 107 7.16 15.22 0.28
CA VAL A 107 7.00 14.68 1.65
C VAL A 107 5.70 13.88 1.77
N HIS A 108 4.59 14.40 1.25
CA HIS A 108 3.31 13.71 1.29
C HIS A 108 3.37 12.36 0.54
N LEU A 109 3.89 12.35 -0.69
CA LEU A 109 4.06 11.14 -1.48
C LEU A 109 4.96 10.13 -0.77
N ALA A 110 6.12 10.59 -0.27
CA ALA A 110 7.08 9.70 0.37
C ALA A 110 6.56 9.12 1.69
N THR A 111 5.84 9.90 2.50
CA THR A 111 5.24 9.40 3.75
C THR A 111 4.10 8.42 3.49
N LEU A 112 3.23 8.67 2.51
CA LEU A 112 2.17 7.75 2.13
C LEU A 112 2.74 6.43 1.57
N ALA A 113 3.68 6.52 0.62
CA ALA A 113 4.34 5.35 0.05
C ALA A 113 5.08 4.55 1.13
N HIS A 114 5.79 5.23 2.04
CA HIS A 114 6.45 4.56 3.16
C HIS A 114 5.45 3.83 4.04
N ALA A 115 4.33 4.47 4.40
CA ALA A 115 3.31 3.83 5.22
C ALA A 115 2.80 2.55 4.54
N ILE A 116 2.37 2.65 3.28
CA ILE A 116 1.82 1.51 2.51
C ILE A 116 2.85 0.36 2.40
N HIS A 117 4.08 0.65 1.96
CA HIS A 117 5.09 -0.39 1.73
C HIS A 117 5.61 -1.03 3.01
N ALA A 118 5.68 -0.28 4.13
CA ALA A 118 6.16 -0.82 5.40
C ALA A 118 5.04 -1.47 6.23
N GLY A 119 3.83 -0.94 6.14
CA GLY A 119 2.70 -1.30 7.02
C GLY A 119 1.91 -2.53 6.56
N ILE A 120 1.93 -2.85 5.27
CA ILE A 120 1.18 -4.00 4.72
C ILE A 120 2.15 -5.15 4.41
N ARG A 121 1.92 -6.30 5.05
CA ARG A 121 2.68 -7.54 4.86
C ARG A 121 1.77 -8.65 4.34
N PRO A 122 1.37 -8.61 3.05
CA PRO A 122 0.33 -9.51 2.54
C PRO A 122 0.79 -10.96 2.49
N ALA A 123 2.09 -11.24 2.30
CA ALA A 123 2.59 -12.60 2.28
C ALA A 123 2.62 -13.23 3.68
N ALA A 124 2.75 -12.42 4.73
CA ALA A 124 2.69 -12.87 6.11
C ALA A 124 1.31 -13.41 6.53
N LEU A 125 0.25 -13.12 5.76
CA LEU A 125 -1.09 -13.64 6.01
C LEU A 125 -1.32 -15.04 5.42
N LEU A 126 -0.39 -15.55 4.61
CA LEU A 126 -0.54 -16.84 3.95
C LEU A 126 -0.24 -17.98 4.94
N PRO A 127 -1.11 -19.01 5.04
CA PRO A 127 -0.77 -20.25 5.71
C PRO A 127 0.48 -20.91 5.12
N LEU A 128 1.21 -21.67 5.93
CA LEU A 128 2.39 -22.41 5.47
C LEU A 128 2.02 -23.45 4.42
N GLU A 129 0.81 -23.99 4.50
CA GLU A 129 0.26 -25.01 3.60
C GLU A 129 -0.32 -24.43 2.31
N ALA A 130 -0.31 -23.10 2.14
CA ALA A 130 -0.82 -22.45 0.94
C ALA A 130 -0.02 -22.88 -0.30
N ASN A 131 -0.73 -23.24 -1.37
CA ASN A 131 -0.13 -23.74 -2.60
C ASN A 131 0.84 -22.69 -3.19
N PRO A 132 2.15 -22.98 -3.27
CA PRO A 132 3.13 -22.00 -3.71
C PRO A 132 3.02 -21.65 -5.20
N ASN A 133 2.29 -22.44 -5.98
CA ASN A 133 2.06 -22.24 -7.41
C ASN A 133 0.71 -21.56 -7.71
N ASP A 134 -0.11 -21.29 -6.68
CA ASP A 134 -1.34 -20.53 -6.86
C ASP A 134 -1.01 -19.07 -7.25
N PRO A 135 -1.62 -18.52 -8.32
CA PRO A 135 -1.30 -17.18 -8.80
C PRO A 135 -1.47 -16.08 -7.74
N PHE A 136 -2.50 -16.17 -6.90
CA PHE A 136 -2.76 -15.18 -5.86
C PHE A 136 -1.69 -15.26 -4.76
N VAL A 137 -1.33 -16.46 -4.32
CA VAL A 137 -0.23 -16.71 -3.37
C VAL A 137 1.09 -16.14 -3.89
N MET A 138 1.43 -16.42 -5.16
CA MET A 138 2.63 -15.89 -5.80
C MET A 138 2.60 -14.35 -5.88
N ALA A 139 1.44 -13.76 -6.18
CA ALA A 139 1.28 -12.32 -6.26
C ALA A 139 1.54 -11.65 -4.90
N LEU A 140 0.96 -12.14 -3.80
CA LEU A 140 1.17 -11.55 -2.47
C LEU A 140 2.64 -11.58 -2.06
N ARG A 141 3.35 -12.69 -2.32
CA ARG A 141 4.79 -12.81 -2.08
C ARG A 141 5.61 -11.82 -2.91
N ARG A 142 5.27 -11.67 -4.19
CA ARG A 142 5.95 -10.73 -5.10
C ARG A 142 5.73 -9.28 -4.67
N ILE A 143 4.52 -8.92 -4.25
CA ILE A 143 4.16 -7.57 -3.79
C ILE A 143 4.91 -7.21 -2.52
N GLU A 144 4.98 -8.13 -1.55
CA GLU A 144 5.71 -7.88 -0.31
C GLU A 144 7.22 -7.69 -0.57
N PHE A 145 7.80 -8.53 -1.43
CA PHE A 145 9.19 -8.37 -1.86
C PHE A 145 9.44 -7.02 -2.54
N GLU A 146 8.58 -6.63 -3.49
CA GLU A 146 8.73 -5.38 -4.22
C GLU A 146 8.52 -4.16 -3.31
N SER A 147 7.55 -4.21 -2.40
CA SER A 147 7.32 -3.16 -1.40
C SER A 147 8.56 -2.96 -0.51
N GLY A 148 9.23 -4.03 -0.09
CA GLY A 148 10.48 -3.94 0.66
C GLY A 148 11.60 -3.25 -0.13
N ARG A 149 11.67 -3.46 -1.45
CA ARG A 149 12.64 -2.78 -2.32
C ARG A 149 12.31 -1.29 -2.49
N LEU A 150 11.04 -0.97 -2.74
CA LEU A 150 10.57 0.40 -2.95
C LEU A 150 10.78 1.25 -1.70
N LEU A 151 10.49 0.70 -0.52
CA LEU A 151 10.59 1.37 0.78
C LEU A 151 11.93 2.10 1.02
N GLN A 152 13.03 1.58 0.47
CA GLN A 152 14.35 2.18 0.66
C GLN A 152 14.43 3.59 0.07
N ALA A 153 13.77 3.84 -1.05
CA ALA A 153 13.75 5.17 -1.67
C ALA A 153 13.06 6.19 -0.77
N GLN A 154 11.94 5.83 -0.14
CA GLN A 154 11.27 6.71 0.82
C GLN A 154 12.11 6.92 2.07
N ILE A 155 12.74 5.88 2.61
CA ILE A 155 13.61 6.02 3.80
C ILE A 155 14.75 7.00 3.52
N LEU A 156 15.41 6.87 2.37
CA LEU A 156 16.51 7.75 1.97
C LEU A 156 16.04 9.20 1.81
N PHE A 157 14.93 9.42 1.10
CA PHE A 157 14.36 10.75 0.92
C PHE A 157 13.94 11.38 2.25
N LEU A 158 13.15 10.67 3.06
CA LEU A 158 12.61 11.17 4.33
C LEU A 158 13.71 11.47 5.35
N LYS A 159 14.87 10.80 5.28
CA LYS A 159 16.05 11.08 6.11
C LYS A 159 17.05 12.05 5.48
N GLY A 160 16.75 12.60 4.30
CA GLY A 160 17.61 13.53 3.59
C GLY A 160 17.86 14.85 4.34
N PRO A 161 18.96 15.55 4.04
CA PRO A 161 19.36 16.78 4.72
C PRO A 161 18.35 17.92 4.53
N ASP A 162 17.70 18.00 3.37
CA ASP A 162 16.73 19.06 3.03
C ASP A 162 15.49 19.05 3.93
N LEU A 163 15.21 17.92 4.57
CA LEU A 163 14.10 17.74 5.50
C LEU A 163 14.51 17.92 6.97
N LEU A 164 15.78 18.24 7.27
CA LEU A 164 16.24 18.51 8.65
C LEU A 164 15.43 19.63 9.34
N PRO A 165 15.12 20.76 8.68
CA PRO A 165 14.33 21.83 9.32
C PRO A 165 12.88 21.44 9.62
N PHE A 166 12.37 20.37 9.00
CA PHE A 166 10.97 19.96 9.06
C PHE A 166 10.78 18.59 9.74
N ARG A 167 11.78 18.11 10.47
CA ARG A 167 11.81 16.73 11.03
C ARG A 167 10.56 16.40 11.83
N ASP A 168 10.15 17.26 12.76
CA ASP A 168 9.02 17.00 13.63
C ASP A 168 7.71 16.93 12.84
N THR A 169 7.52 17.82 11.86
CA THR A 169 6.38 17.79 10.93
C THR A 169 6.37 16.50 10.12
N VAL A 170 7.50 16.14 9.49
CA VAL A 170 7.62 14.93 8.67
C VAL A 170 7.34 13.68 9.49
N SER A 171 7.88 13.59 10.71
CA SER A 171 7.61 12.49 11.64
C SER A 171 6.15 12.42 12.04
N THR A 172 5.52 13.55 12.36
CA THR A 172 4.09 13.61 12.72
C THR A 172 3.20 13.11 11.57
N VAL A 173 3.48 13.58 10.34
CA VAL A 173 2.74 13.14 9.15
C VAL A 173 2.95 11.65 8.88
N LEU A 174 4.19 11.16 9.00
CA LEU A 174 4.51 9.75 8.80
C LEU A 174 3.79 8.84 9.82
N GLU A 175 3.82 9.19 11.10
CA GLU A 175 3.14 8.43 12.16
C GLU A 175 1.61 8.45 12.01
N SER A 176 1.06 9.59 11.59
CA SER A 176 -0.36 9.71 11.25
C SER A 176 -0.75 8.75 10.12
N ARG A 177 0.05 8.69 9.05
CA ARG A 177 -0.17 7.77 7.92
C ARG A 177 -0.06 6.31 8.32
N HIS A 178 0.92 5.94 9.16
CA HIS A 178 1.00 4.59 9.71
C HIS A 178 -0.21 4.23 10.56
N THR A 179 -0.69 5.16 11.39
CA THR A 179 -1.85 4.93 12.26
C THR A 179 -3.13 4.73 11.47
N GLU A 180 -3.37 5.61 10.50
CA GLU A 180 -4.52 5.52 9.59
C GLU A 180 -4.49 4.22 8.78
N LEU A 181 -3.36 3.90 8.16
CA LEU A 181 -3.19 2.68 7.38
C LEU A 181 -3.41 1.43 8.24
N ARG A 182 -2.81 1.38 9.43
CA ARG A 182 -2.95 0.24 10.35
C ARG A 182 -4.41 0.01 10.70
N LYS A 183 -5.16 1.07 10.98
CA LYS A 183 -6.60 0.98 11.25
C LYS A 183 -7.34 0.39 10.04
N LEU A 184 -7.15 0.94 8.84
CA LEU A 184 -7.85 0.45 7.65
C LEU A 184 -7.51 -1.00 7.32
N TRP A 185 -6.24 -1.38 7.50
CA TRP A 185 -5.79 -2.73 7.26
C TRP A 185 -6.37 -3.70 8.29
N HIS A 186 -6.36 -3.35 9.58
CA HIS A 186 -7.02 -4.13 10.62
C HIS A 186 -8.52 -4.28 10.38
N ASP A 187 -9.22 -3.21 10.01
CA ASP A 187 -10.66 -3.27 9.71
C ASP A 187 -10.93 -4.19 8.50
N THR A 188 -10.05 -4.16 7.49
CA THR A 188 -10.11 -5.06 6.34
C THR A 188 -9.93 -6.53 6.76
N LEU A 189 -8.92 -6.83 7.59
CA LEU A 189 -8.66 -8.17 8.08
C LEU A 189 -9.76 -8.67 9.03
N ALA A 190 -10.28 -7.81 9.91
CA ALA A 190 -11.40 -8.12 10.78
C ALA A 190 -12.65 -8.50 9.98
N SER A 191 -12.89 -7.83 8.85
CA SER A 191 -14.00 -8.18 7.93
C SER A 191 -13.87 -9.61 7.36
N LEU A 192 -12.64 -10.14 7.31
CA LEU A 192 -12.32 -11.50 6.87
C LEU A 192 -12.34 -12.53 8.01
N GLY A 193 -12.63 -12.10 9.25
CA GLY A 193 -12.54 -12.94 10.44
C GLY A 193 -11.10 -13.17 10.93
N ILE A 194 -10.16 -12.34 10.47
CA ILE A 194 -8.75 -12.37 10.86
C ILE A 194 -8.51 -11.36 11.98
N VAL A 195 -7.89 -11.79 13.08
CA VAL A 195 -7.50 -10.90 14.18
C VAL A 195 -5.98 -10.80 14.21
N CYS A 196 -5.46 -9.58 14.13
CA CYS A 196 -4.06 -9.29 14.42
C CYS A 196 -3.94 -8.98 15.91
N GLU A 197 -3.15 -9.79 16.63
CA GLU A 197 -2.66 -9.43 17.98
C GLU A 197 -1.54 -8.39 17.89
#